data_AF-A0A0T6A491-F1
#
_entry.id   AF-A0A0T6A491-F1
#
_cell.length_a   1.000
_cell.length_b   1.000
_cell.length_c   1.000
_cell.angle_alpha   90.00
_cell.angle_beta   90.00
_cell.angle_gamma   90.00
#
_symmetry.space_group_name_H-M   'P 1'
#
loop_
_entity.id
_entity.type
_entity.pdbx_description
1 polymer ?
#
loop_
_entity_poly.entity_id
_entity_poly.type
_entity_poly.pdbx_seq_one_letter_code
_entity_poly.pdbx_strand_id
1 'polypeptide(L)'
;MGLLEDWGVTIEELNEILASRPSLRGILVGFIAEYKLPRLWFSDPRIGGLERYDNHDRTRPGDFGFTYRGVPVTVQVKSLQTNSIRILGEGYAGTFQCDASDRRPVKLPNRQTVETTCLLVGGFDLLAVNLFGFGQEWRFAFVKNEDLPHTKSAKYTRKQRQYLLATSIKVTWPLQPPFRDEPFALLDEIVSAKLKRRN
;
A
#
# COMPACT_ATOMS: atom_id res chain seq x y z
N MET A 1 -9.80 -21.62 -22.47
CA MET A 1 -9.74 -22.35 -21.20
C MET A 1 -9.14 -21.44 -20.15
N GLY A 2 -9.63 -21.55 -18.92
CA GLY A 2 -9.11 -20.80 -17.78
C GLY A 2 -7.88 -21.47 -17.19
N LEU A 3 -7.03 -20.68 -16.51
CA LEU A 3 -5.78 -21.17 -15.91
C LEU A 3 -5.97 -22.39 -14.98
N LEU A 4 -7.08 -22.44 -14.23
CA LEU A 4 -7.38 -23.56 -13.34
C LEU A 4 -7.76 -24.84 -14.11
N GLU A 5 -8.41 -24.71 -15.26
CA GLU A 5 -8.74 -25.84 -16.15
C GLU A 5 -7.46 -26.42 -16.75
N ASP A 6 -6.54 -25.55 -17.20
CA ASP A 6 -5.25 -25.96 -17.76
C ASP A 6 -4.39 -26.71 -16.74
N TRP A 7 -4.52 -26.37 -15.45
CA TRP A 7 -3.82 -27.04 -14.35
C TRP A 7 -4.55 -28.26 -13.81
N GLY A 8 -5.80 -28.50 -14.22
CA GLY A 8 -6.65 -29.55 -13.65
C GLY A 8 -6.94 -29.35 -12.16
N VAL A 9 -6.99 -28.11 -11.69
CA VAL A 9 -7.22 -27.74 -10.28
C VAL A 9 -8.65 -27.27 -10.10
N THR A 10 -9.36 -27.89 -9.17
CA THR A 10 -10.72 -27.50 -8.79
C THR A 10 -10.70 -26.31 -7.82
N ILE A 11 -11.85 -25.64 -7.68
CA ILE A 11 -11.99 -24.53 -6.72
C ILE A 11 -11.88 -25.04 -5.28
N GLU A 12 -12.36 -26.25 -5.02
CA GLU A 12 -12.30 -26.92 -3.73
C GLU A 12 -10.85 -27.18 -3.30
N GLU A 13 -10.03 -27.74 -4.20
CA GLU A 13 -8.60 -27.96 -3.96
C GLU A 13 -7.87 -26.63 -3.72
N LEU A 14 -8.16 -25.60 -4.51
CA LEU A 14 -7.59 -24.27 -4.30
C LEU A 14 -7.96 -23.71 -2.93
N ASN A 15 -9.22 -23.86 -2.52
CA ASN A 15 -9.68 -23.42 -1.20
C ASN A 15 -8.99 -24.17 -0.07
N GLU A 16 -8.80 -25.49 -0.20
CA GLU A 16 -8.07 -26.30 0.78
C GLU A 16 -6.60 -25.84 0.92
N ILE A 17 -5.93 -25.58 -0.21
CA ILE A 17 -4.56 -25.06 -0.24
C ILE A 17 -4.49 -23.69 0.46
N LEU A 18 -5.42 -22.78 0.18
CA LEU A 18 -5.45 -21.44 0.78
C LEU A 18 -5.87 -21.44 2.26
N ALA A 19 -6.72 -22.39 2.66
CA ALA A 19 -7.12 -22.56 4.05
C ALA A 19 -5.94 -23.06 4.89
N SER A 20 -5.20 -24.05 4.37
CA SER A 20 -4.06 -24.68 5.06
C SER A 20 -2.78 -23.82 5.08
N ARG A 21 -2.66 -22.80 4.21
CA ARG A 21 -1.46 -21.97 4.08
C ARG A 21 -1.73 -20.47 4.27
N PRO A 22 -1.72 -19.95 5.52
CA PRO A 22 -1.98 -18.54 5.80
C PRO A 22 -1.06 -17.55 5.07
N SER A 23 0.22 -17.90 4.87
CA SER A 23 1.18 -17.06 4.13
C SER A 23 0.78 -16.87 2.67
N LEU A 24 0.41 -17.96 1.99
CA LEU A 24 -0.07 -17.92 0.61
C LEU A 24 -1.36 -17.13 0.49
N ARG A 25 -2.30 -17.33 1.44
CA ARG A 25 -3.54 -16.56 1.50
C ARG A 25 -3.27 -15.06 1.64
N GLY A 26 -2.32 -14.66 2.48
CA GLY A 26 -1.93 -13.26 2.62
C GLY A 26 -1.39 -12.65 1.33
N ILE A 27 -0.51 -13.38 0.62
CA ILE A 27 0.03 -12.96 -0.69
C ILE A 27 -1.11 -12.80 -1.70
N LEU A 28 -2.00 -13.80 -1.81
CA LEU A 28 -3.12 -13.76 -2.75
C LEU A 28 -4.07 -12.60 -2.46
N VAL A 29 -4.38 -12.33 -1.19
CA VAL A 29 -5.22 -11.17 -0.81
C VAL A 29 -4.57 -9.86 -1.22
N GLY A 30 -3.24 -9.75 -1.17
CA GLY A 30 -2.50 -8.60 -1.72
C GLY A 30 -2.76 -8.41 -3.21
N PHE A 31 -2.61 -9.47 -4.00
CA PHE A 31 -2.88 -9.42 -5.44
C PHE A 31 -4.35 -9.13 -5.78
N ILE A 32 -5.29 -9.68 -5.00
CA ILE A 32 -6.72 -9.37 -5.17
C ILE A 32 -6.99 -7.91 -4.81
N ALA A 33 -6.35 -7.37 -3.78
CA ALA A 33 -6.47 -5.95 -3.42
C ALA A 33 -6.00 -5.04 -4.57
N GLU A 34 -4.85 -5.35 -5.17
CA GLU A 34 -4.36 -4.66 -6.37
C GLU A 34 -5.33 -4.79 -7.56
N TYR A 35 -5.99 -5.94 -7.73
CA TYR A 35 -7.00 -6.12 -8.78
C TYR A 35 -8.30 -5.33 -8.50
N LYS A 36 -8.72 -5.25 -7.24
CA LYS A 36 -9.98 -4.61 -6.82
C LYS A 36 -9.86 -3.09 -6.75
N LEU A 37 -8.74 -2.57 -6.26
CA LEU A 37 -8.54 -1.14 -6.01
C LEU A 37 -8.85 -0.27 -7.25
N PRO A 38 -8.29 -0.55 -8.45
CA PRO A 38 -8.57 0.29 -9.61
C PRO A 38 -10.02 0.26 -10.08
N ARG A 39 -10.69 -0.88 -9.92
CA ARG A 39 -12.11 -1.01 -10.30
C ARG A 39 -13.02 -0.20 -9.39
N LEU A 40 -12.66 -0.09 -8.12
CA LEU A 40 -13.44 0.66 -7.13
C LEU A 40 -13.15 2.16 -7.19
N TRP A 41 -11.90 2.54 -7.42
CA TRP A 41 -11.45 3.93 -7.19
C TRP A 41 -10.76 4.59 -8.38
N PHE A 42 -10.10 3.83 -9.26
CA PHE A 42 -9.26 4.39 -10.33
C PHE A 42 -9.80 4.21 -11.75
N SER A 43 -11.04 3.74 -11.89
CA SER A 43 -11.78 3.75 -13.17
C SER A 43 -12.51 5.08 -13.43
N ASP A 44 -12.28 6.07 -12.55
CA ASP A 44 -12.84 7.41 -12.64
C ASP A 44 -12.19 8.21 -13.80
N PRO A 45 -12.97 8.98 -14.59
CA PRO A 45 -12.46 9.71 -15.76
C PRO A 45 -11.42 10.78 -15.43
N ARG A 46 -11.28 11.19 -14.16
CA ARG A 46 -10.21 12.11 -13.73
C ARG A 46 -8.83 11.46 -13.73
N ILE A 47 -8.76 10.14 -13.77
CA ILE A 47 -7.53 9.35 -13.79
C ILE A 47 -7.21 8.96 -15.23
N GLY A 48 -6.02 9.35 -15.70
CA GLY A 48 -5.54 9.06 -17.05
C GLY A 48 -4.33 8.13 -17.02
N GLY A 49 -4.24 7.20 -17.97
CA GLY A 49 -3.07 6.37 -18.19
C GLY A 49 -2.71 5.48 -16.99
N LEU A 50 -3.71 4.86 -16.36
CA LEU A 50 -3.48 3.91 -15.28
C LEU A 50 -2.62 2.73 -15.77
N GLU A 51 -1.51 2.50 -15.09
CA GLU A 51 -0.59 1.41 -15.32
C GLU A 51 -0.30 0.68 -14.01
N ARG A 52 -0.27 -0.65 -14.06
CA ARG A 52 0.28 -1.48 -12.98
C ARG A 52 1.76 -1.71 -13.27
N TYR A 53 2.62 -1.42 -12.29
CA TYR A 53 4.05 -1.63 -12.44
C TYR A 53 4.43 -3.09 -12.22
N ASP A 54 5.54 -3.51 -12.83
CA ASP A 54 6.14 -4.81 -12.54
C ASP A 54 6.80 -4.76 -11.17
N ASN A 55 6.45 -5.69 -10.28
CA ASN A 55 6.99 -5.79 -8.93
C ASN A 55 8.52 -5.99 -8.90
N HIS A 56 9.14 -6.35 -10.02
CA HIS A 56 10.59 -6.48 -10.17
C HIS A 56 11.26 -5.21 -10.69
N ASP A 57 10.50 -4.26 -11.23
CA ASP A 57 11.02 -3.00 -11.74
C ASP A 57 11.22 -1.99 -10.61
N ARG A 58 12.47 -1.91 -10.14
CA ARG A 58 12.88 -1.03 -9.04
C ARG A 58 13.02 0.43 -9.44
N THR A 59 12.86 0.77 -10.73
CA THR A 59 12.98 2.15 -11.21
C THR A 59 11.69 2.94 -11.04
N ARG A 60 10.55 2.24 -10.91
CA ARG A 60 9.23 2.83 -10.74
C ARG A 60 8.71 2.51 -9.33
N PRO A 61 8.53 3.51 -8.46
CA PRO A 61 8.07 3.24 -7.11
C PRO A 61 6.56 2.97 -7.08
N GLY A 62 6.14 2.10 -6.16
CA GLY A 62 4.74 1.73 -5.96
C GLY A 62 4.28 0.56 -6.82
N ASP A 63 3.02 0.18 -6.69
CA ASP A 63 2.39 -0.90 -7.45
C ASP A 63 1.63 -0.36 -8.68
N PHE A 64 1.24 0.92 -8.64
CA PHE A 64 0.56 1.60 -9.75
C PHE A 64 1.13 2.99 -10.04
N GLY A 65 0.97 3.40 -11.29
CA GLY A 65 1.13 4.77 -11.75
C GLY A 65 -0.08 5.25 -12.53
N PHE A 66 -0.40 6.54 -12.42
CA PHE A 66 -1.34 7.20 -13.31
C PHE A 66 -1.06 8.70 -13.35
N THR A 67 -1.79 9.39 -14.23
CA THR A 67 -1.86 10.85 -14.24
C THR A 67 -3.19 11.30 -13.64
N TYR A 68 -3.13 12.34 -12.80
CA TYR A 68 -4.30 12.98 -12.24
C TYR A 68 -4.11 14.50 -12.33
N ARG A 69 -5.05 15.19 -12.99
CA ARG A 69 -4.91 16.62 -13.35
C ARG A 69 -3.57 16.96 -14.02
N GLY A 70 -3.12 16.08 -14.93
CA GLY A 70 -1.87 16.25 -15.67
C GLY A 70 -0.58 16.02 -14.86
N VAL A 71 -0.68 15.58 -13.60
CA VAL A 71 0.47 15.30 -12.74
C VAL A 71 0.60 13.79 -12.51
N PRO A 72 1.80 13.21 -12.67
CA PRO A 72 2.02 11.79 -12.39
C PRO A 72 1.90 11.51 -10.89
N VAL A 73 1.21 10.42 -10.55
CA VAL A 73 0.97 9.93 -9.20
C VAL A 73 1.35 8.46 -9.13
N THR A 74 2.07 8.05 -8.08
CA THR A 74 2.36 6.65 -7.78
C THR A 74 1.64 6.18 -6.52
N VAL A 75 1.15 4.95 -6.56
CA VAL A 75 0.35 4.36 -5.48
C VAL A 75 0.99 3.07 -4.98
N GLN A 76 1.10 2.94 -3.67
CA GLN A 76 1.43 1.68 -3.00
C GLN A 76 0.16 1.09 -2.39
N VAL A 77 -0.04 -0.21 -2.54
CA VAL A 77 -1.11 -1.00 -1.97
C VAL A 77 -0.56 -1.90 -0.87
N LYS A 78 -1.22 -1.93 0.27
CA LYS A 78 -0.91 -2.85 1.38
C LYS A 78 -2.20 -3.47 1.91
N SER A 79 -2.09 -4.58 2.61
CA SER A 79 -3.22 -5.26 3.25
C SER A 79 -2.97 -5.43 4.74
N LEU A 80 -4.04 -5.49 5.52
CA LEU A 80 -4.00 -5.81 6.94
C LEU A 80 -3.32 -7.17 7.19
N GLN A 81 -2.54 -7.24 8.26
CA GLN A 81 -2.05 -8.51 8.79
C GLN A 81 -3.19 -9.19 9.55
N THR A 82 -3.66 -10.35 9.07
CA THR A 82 -4.83 -11.04 9.63
C THR A 82 -4.74 -11.27 11.14
N ASN A 83 -3.56 -11.65 11.64
CA ASN A 83 -3.33 -11.92 13.07
C ASN A 83 -3.32 -10.65 13.95
N SER A 84 -3.25 -9.46 13.36
CA SER A 84 -3.25 -8.18 14.07
C SER A 84 -4.65 -7.61 14.30
N ILE A 85 -5.66 -8.17 13.62
CA ILE A 85 -7.03 -7.63 13.62
C ILE A 85 -7.69 -7.88 14.98
N ARG A 86 -8.32 -6.85 15.53
CA ARG A 86 -9.06 -6.85 16.78
C ARG A 86 -10.39 -6.12 16.59
N ILE A 87 -11.44 -6.65 17.20
CA ILE A 87 -12.73 -5.97 17.31
C ILE A 87 -12.67 -5.06 18.54
N LEU A 88 -13.06 -3.80 18.39
CA LEU A 88 -13.06 -2.77 19.43
C LEU A 88 -14.45 -2.16 19.55
N GLY A 89 -15.32 -2.73 20.40
CA GLY A 89 -16.71 -2.29 20.48
C GLY A 89 -17.41 -2.40 19.13
N GLU A 90 -17.88 -1.28 18.59
CA GLU A 90 -18.51 -1.20 17.26
C GLU A 90 -17.51 -1.07 16.09
N GLY A 91 -16.20 -1.04 16.39
CA GLY A 91 -15.14 -0.82 15.41
C GLY A 91 -14.11 -1.94 15.32
N TYR A 92 -13.07 -1.68 14.53
CA TYR A 92 -11.95 -2.58 14.32
C TYR A 92 -10.63 -1.83 14.48
N ALA A 93 -9.59 -2.56 14.87
CA ALA A 93 -8.21 -2.11 14.78
C ALA A 93 -7.35 -3.21 14.17
N GLY A 94 -6.32 -2.80 13.45
CA GLY A 94 -5.39 -3.71 12.79
C GLY A 94 -4.08 -3.02 12.48
N THR A 95 -3.13 -3.82 12.03
CA THR A 95 -1.82 -3.37 11.58
C THR A 95 -1.59 -3.86 10.16
N PHE A 96 -0.92 -3.05 9.35
CA PHE A 96 -0.38 -3.47 8.07
C PHE A 96 1.13 -3.25 8.04
N GLN A 97 1.80 -3.98 7.15
CA GLN A 97 3.24 -3.78 6.91
C GLN A 97 3.46 -2.76 5.79
N CYS A 98 4.28 -1.75 6.07
CA CYS A 98 4.67 -0.69 5.13
C CYS A 98 6.18 -0.73 4.87
N ASP A 99 6.67 -1.90 4.49
CA ASP A 99 8.05 -2.14 4.14
C ASP A 99 8.17 -2.79 2.74
N ALA A 100 9.40 -2.82 2.26
CA ALA A 100 9.83 -3.62 1.12
C ALA A 100 9.87 -5.10 1.48
N SER A 101 9.65 -5.96 0.49
CA SER A 101 9.75 -7.42 0.61
C SER A 101 11.14 -7.91 1.04
N ASP A 102 12.18 -7.20 0.61
CA ASP A 102 13.57 -7.53 0.81
C ASP A 102 14.35 -6.34 1.38
N ARG A 103 15.39 -6.66 2.17
CA ARG A 103 16.34 -5.68 2.67
C ARG A 103 17.23 -5.25 1.52
N ARG A 104 17.33 -3.94 1.31
CA ARG A 104 18.05 -3.37 0.16
C ARG A 104 18.77 -2.06 0.52
N PRO A 105 19.77 -1.67 -0.28
CA PRO A 105 20.36 -0.33 -0.19
C PRO A 105 19.34 0.71 -0.64
N VAL A 106 19.16 1.74 0.17
CA VAL A 106 18.32 2.89 -0.16
C VAL A 106 19.13 4.17 0.01
N LYS A 107 19.16 5.01 -1.03
CA LYS A 107 19.83 6.31 -1.00
C LYS A 107 18.90 7.36 -0.39
N LEU A 108 19.32 7.96 0.70
CA LEU A 108 18.60 9.01 1.41
C LEU A 108 18.86 10.39 0.75
N PRO A 109 17.98 11.39 0.96
CA PRO A 109 18.18 12.75 0.46
C PRO A 109 19.49 13.40 0.91
N ASN A 110 20.02 13.01 2.06
CA ASN A 110 21.32 13.46 2.57
C ASN A 110 22.53 12.77 1.92
N ARG A 111 22.32 12.04 0.81
CA ARG A 111 23.29 11.24 0.04
C ARG A 111 23.85 10.00 0.75
N GLN A 112 23.45 9.72 1.99
CA GLN A 112 23.81 8.47 2.66
C GLN A 112 23.06 7.29 2.05
N THR A 113 23.66 6.11 2.09
CA THR A 113 23.00 4.85 1.74
C THR A 113 22.78 4.04 3.01
N VAL A 114 21.59 3.47 3.17
CA VAL A 114 21.23 2.63 4.31
C VAL A 114 20.64 1.31 3.81
N GLU A 115 21.13 0.20 4.35
CA GLU A 115 20.55 -1.12 4.14
C GLU A 115 19.31 -1.30 5.02
N THR A 116 18.13 -1.36 4.42
CA THR A 116 16.85 -1.32 5.14
C THR A 116 15.72 -2.00 4.36
N THR A 117 14.66 -2.39 5.07
CA THR A 117 13.36 -2.72 4.48
C THR A 117 12.38 -1.54 4.52
N CYS A 118 12.66 -0.49 5.29
CA CYS A 118 11.81 0.69 5.37
C CYS A 118 11.68 1.34 3.99
N LEU A 119 10.44 1.68 3.62
CA LEU A 119 10.17 2.55 2.47
C LEU A 119 10.55 4.00 2.79
N LEU A 120 10.86 4.77 1.75
CA LEU A 120 11.22 6.18 1.88
C LEU A 120 10.00 7.07 2.11
N VAL A 121 10.20 8.10 2.93
CA VAL A 121 9.35 9.30 2.92
C VAL A 121 9.52 9.98 1.56
N GLY A 122 8.41 10.27 0.89
CA GLY A 122 8.35 10.72 -0.51
C GLY A 122 8.66 9.64 -1.55
N GLY A 123 8.77 8.36 -1.13
CA GLY A 123 9.12 7.26 -2.04
C GLY A 123 8.00 6.89 -3.02
N PHE A 124 6.75 7.08 -2.62
CA PHE A 124 5.55 7.01 -3.46
C PHE A 124 4.61 8.15 -3.03
N ASP A 125 3.49 8.37 -3.72
CA ASP A 125 2.60 9.50 -3.38
C ASP A 125 1.45 9.11 -2.46
N LEU A 126 0.72 8.05 -2.81
CA LEU A 126 -0.48 7.61 -2.12
C LEU A 126 -0.33 6.16 -1.62
N LEU A 127 -0.73 5.88 -0.39
CA LEU A 127 -0.91 4.53 0.13
C LEU A 127 -2.40 4.18 0.11
N ALA A 128 -2.75 3.00 -0.38
CA ALA A 128 -4.06 2.38 -0.25
C ALA A 128 -3.96 1.11 0.60
N VAL A 129 -4.65 1.07 1.73
CA VAL A 129 -4.65 -0.07 2.65
C VAL A 129 -5.97 -0.82 2.50
N ASN A 130 -5.91 -2.05 2.00
CA ASN A 130 -7.06 -2.95 1.95
C ASN A 130 -7.51 -3.34 3.36
N LEU A 131 -8.77 -3.03 3.67
CA LEU A 131 -9.39 -3.29 4.98
C LEU A 131 -10.35 -4.48 4.97
N PHE A 132 -10.31 -5.34 3.95
CA PHE A 132 -11.20 -6.51 3.84
C PHE A 132 -11.27 -7.32 5.13
N GLY A 133 -10.16 -7.46 5.86
CA GLY A 133 -10.12 -8.19 7.13
C GLY A 133 -10.95 -7.59 8.28
N PHE A 134 -11.37 -6.32 8.21
CA PHE A 134 -12.21 -5.71 9.24
C PHE A 134 -13.68 -6.10 9.13
N GLY A 135 -14.24 -6.33 7.95
CA GLY A 135 -15.67 -6.62 7.83
C GLY A 135 -16.05 -7.51 6.66
N GLN A 136 -15.06 -8.14 6.03
CA GLN A 136 -15.21 -8.91 4.79
C GLN A 136 -15.82 -8.10 3.63
N GLU A 137 -15.59 -6.79 3.65
CA GLU A 137 -16.00 -5.88 2.60
C GLU A 137 -14.79 -5.24 1.93
N TRP A 138 -14.82 -5.16 0.61
CA TRP A 138 -13.75 -4.53 -0.18
C TRP A 138 -13.81 -3.02 -0.02
N ARG A 139 -13.07 -2.52 0.98
CA ARG A 139 -12.88 -1.10 1.25
C ARG A 139 -11.40 -0.80 1.50
N PHE A 140 -11.02 0.45 1.26
CA PHE A 140 -9.64 0.89 1.35
C PHE A 140 -9.53 2.13 2.25
N ALA A 141 -8.46 2.20 3.02
CA ALA A 141 -8.03 3.43 3.68
C ALA A 141 -6.93 4.08 2.85
N PHE A 142 -7.01 5.39 2.63
CA PHE A 142 -6.06 6.16 1.85
C PHE A 142 -5.29 7.13 2.71
N VAL A 143 -4.00 7.33 2.42
CA VAL A 143 -3.14 8.28 3.13
C VAL A 143 -1.98 8.71 2.22
N LYS A 144 -1.54 9.96 2.31
CA LYS A 144 -0.33 10.41 1.62
C LYS A 144 0.90 9.79 2.24
N ASN A 145 1.91 9.46 1.44
CA ASN A 145 3.17 8.93 1.94
C ASN A 145 3.81 9.84 3.00
N GLU A 146 3.78 11.16 2.79
CA GLU A 146 4.39 12.15 3.68
C GLU A 146 3.71 12.26 5.06
N ASP A 147 2.48 11.78 5.20
CA ASP A 147 1.75 11.77 6.47
C ASP A 147 1.92 10.47 7.26
N LEU A 148 2.60 9.47 6.68
CA LEU A 148 2.82 8.18 7.33
C LEU A 148 3.83 8.33 8.49
N PRO A 149 3.66 7.57 9.59
CA PRO A 149 4.58 7.61 10.71
C PRO A 149 5.99 7.16 10.29
N HIS A 150 6.98 7.83 10.86
CA HIS A 150 8.39 7.48 10.67
C HIS A 150 8.83 6.33 11.58
N THR A 151 9.87 5.60 11.17
CA THR A 151 10.45 4.53 11.98
C THR A 151 11.02 5.08 13.29
N LYS A 152 10.72 4.38 14.39
CA LYS A 152 11.28 4.68 15.73
C LYS A 152 12.45 3.77 16.08
N SER A 153 12.86 2.88 15.18
CA SER A 153 13.87 1.85 15.45
C SER A 153 15.21 2.47 15.86
N ALA A 154 15.78 1.97 16.96
CA ALA A 154 17.10 2.36 17.45
C ALA A 154 18.23 2.08 16.44
N LYS A 155 18.00 1.16 15.48
CA LYS A 155 18.94 0.77 14.43
C LYS A 155 19.35 1.93 13.51
N TYR A 156 18.50 2.95 13.37
CA TYR A 156 18.77 4.12 12.53
C TYR A 156 19.10 5.34 13.38
N THR A 157 20.00 6.19 12.90
CA THR A 157 20.29 7.49 13.52
C THR A 157 19.05 8.40 13.47
N ARG A 158 18.98 9.40 14.37
CA ARG A 158 17.87 10.37 14.40
C ARG A 158 17.66 11.07 13.04
N LYS A 159 18.74 11.37 12.32
CA LYS A 159 18.70 11.99 10.99
C LYS A 159 18.16 11.02 9.92
N GLN A 160 18.54 9.75 9.97
CA GLN A 160 18.03 8.73 9.03
C GLN A 160 16.53 8.44 9.23
N ARG A 161 16.06 8.39 10.48
CA ARG A 161 14.65 8.14 10.80
C ARG A 161 13.69 9.14 10.15
N GLN A 162 14.14 10.37 9.88
CA GLN A 162 13.32 11.40 9.21
C GLN A 162 12.98 11.06 7.75
N TYR A 163 13.70 10.11 7.13
CA TYR A 163 13.51 9.73 5.74
C TYR A 163 12.92 8.32 5.57
N LEU A 164 12.67 7.60 6.67
CA LEU A 164 12.27 6.20 6.66
C LEU A 164 10.92 6.01 7.34
N LEU A 165 9.98 5.40 6.62
CA LEU A 165 8.67 5.06 7.14
C LEU A 165 8.75 3.94 8.19
N ALA A 166 7.81 3.96 9.13
CA ALA A 166 7.58 2.84 10.04
C ALA A 166 7.13 1.61 9.26
N THR A 167 7.68 0.44 9.59
CA THR A 167 7.36 -0.81 8.89
C THR A 167 6.02 -1.41 9.33
N SER A 168 5.53 -1.08 10.52
CA SER A 168 4.26 -1.56 11.06
C SER A 168 3.41 -0.38 11.48
N ILE A 169 2.26 -0.23 10.84
CA ILE A 169 1.40 0.94 10.97
C ILE A 169 0.00 0.49 11.36
N LYS A 170 -0.56 1.13 12.38
CA LYS A 170 -1.92 0.85 12.86
C LYS A 170 -2.94 1.61 12.03
N VAL A 171 -4.08 0.98 11.81
CA VAL A 171 -5.27 1.59 11.21
C VAL A 171 -6.50 1.05 11.94
N THR A 172 -7.57 1.85 11.99
CA THR A 172 -8.83 1.51 12.65
C THR A 172 -9.99 1.62 11.69
N TRP A 173 -11.13 1.05 12.05
CA TRP A 173 -12.42 1.39 11.47
C TRP A 173 -13.42 1.71 12.60
N PRO A 174 -14.11 2.86 12.60
CA PRO A 174 -14.01 3.97 11.66
C PRO A 174 -12.59 4.52 11.52
N LEU A 175 -12.28 5.06 10.34
CA LEU A 175 -10.95 5.60 10.06
C LEU A 175 -10.64 6.77 11.00
N GLN A 176 -9.37 6.88 11.36
CA GLN A 176 -8.84 8.02 12.11
C GLN A 176 -7.78 8.72 11.26
N PRO A 177 -7.59 10.04 11.42
CA PRO A 177 -6.51 10.75 10.74
C PRO A 177 -5.15 10.06 10.94
N PRO A 178 -4.28 10.05 9.91
CA PRO A 178 -4.41 10.74 8.63
C PRO A 178 -5.17 9.94 7.55
N PHE A 179 -5.77 8.79 7.89
CA PHE A 179 -6.46 7.94 6.92
C PHE A 179 -7.81 8.51 6.50
N ARG A 180 -8.13 8.41 5.20
CA ARG A 180 -9.41 8.77 4.59
C ARG A 180 -10.02 7.59 3.86
N ASP A 181 -11.34 7.60 3.67
CA ASP A 181 -12.10 6.55 3.00
C ASP A 181 -12.21 6.76 1.48
N GLU A 182 -11.77 7.92 0.99
CA GLU A 182 -11.68 8.26 -0.43
C GLU A 182 -10.31 8.85 -0.79
N PRO A 183 -9.84 8.70 -2.05
CA PRO A 183 -8.50 9.14 -2.44
C PRO A 183 -8.46 10.55 -3.05
N PHE A 184 -9.56 11.11 -3.57
CA PHE A 184 -9.52 12.27 -4.46
C PHE A 184 -9.13 13.57 -3.75
N ALA A 185 -9.57 13.79 -2.51
CA ALA A 185 -9.09 14.95 -1.76
C ALA A 185 -7.59 14.85 -1.48
N LEU A 186 -7.08 13.64 -1.20
CA LEU A 186 -5.64 13.41 -1.04
C LEU A 186 -4.87 13.61 -2.35
N LEU A 187 -5.45 13.18 -3.48
CA LEU A 187 -4.86 13.40 -4.81
C LEU A 187 -4.79 14.89 -5.15
N ASP A 188 -5.82 15.68 -4.83
CA ASP A 188 -5.81 17.14 -5.01
C ASP A 188 -4.70 17.80 -4.18
N GLU A 189 -4.48 17.34 -2.95
CA GLU A 189 -3.37 17.78 -2.10
C GLU A 189 -2.00 17.38 -2.68
N ILE A 190 -1.84 16.13 -3.13
CA ILE A 190 -0.61 15.60 -3.74
C ILE A 190 -0.24 16.43 -4.97
N VAL A 191 -1.20 16.68 -5.87
CA VAL A 191 -1.00 17.48 -7.09
C VAL A 191 -0.58 18.89 -6.72
N SER A 192 -1.28 19.52 -5.78
CA SER A 192 -0.98 20.87 -5.32
C SER A 192 0.45 20.97 -4.75
N ALA A 193 0.86 19.99 -3.95
CA ALA A 193 2.21 19.94 -3.38
C ALA A 193 3.29 19.73 -4.45
N LYS A 194 3.04 18.84 -5.43
CA LYS A 194 3.98 18.59 -6.54
C LYS A 194 4.18 19.81 -7.43
N LEU A 195 3.10 20.51 -7.77
CA LEU A 195 3.19 21.72 -8.59
C LEU A 195 3.98 22.82 -7.87
N LYS A 196 3.76 23.01 -6.56
CA LYS A 196 4.52 23.96 -5.74
C LYS A 196 6.02 23.65 -5.66
N ARG A 197 6.43 22.37 -5.73
CA ARG A 197 7.85 21.95 -5.69
C ARG A 197 8.57 22.12 -7.04
N ARG A 198 7.83 22.32 -8.15
CA ARG A 198 8.39 22.49 -9.50
C ARG A 198 8.62 23.97 -9.86
N ASN A 199 7.94 24.88 -9.17
CA ASN A 199 8.14 26.32 -9.25
C ASN A 199 9.19 26.78 -8.24
#